data_AF-A0A822XWV3-F1
#
_entry.id   AF-A0A822XWV3-F1
#
_cell.length_a   1.000
_cell.length_b   1.000
_cell.length_c   1.000
_cell.angle_alpha   90.00
_cell.angle_beta   90.00
_cell.angle_gamma   90.00
#
_symmetry.space_group_name_H-M   'P 1'
#
loop_
_entity.id
_entity.type
_entity.pdbx_description
1 polymer ?
#
loop_
_entity_poly.entity_id
_entity_poly.type
_entity_poly.pdbx_seq_one_letter_code
_entity_poly.pdbx_strand_id
1 'polypeptide(L)'
;MGSLGDYEINGSLQTEDSIVITKSEPITVRPATKTDDDGFYYLSNLDIHVNFILEMLFCFKADDDRRSGGVVGSDVFKSALSKVLVHYYPLAGVLTTDSDGRLTVECTGEGVQFVEAVADCDIDALGDISKRDPALLEKFAHVFPEATSTLQAPLLTLQVTRFRCGGFVIGAAFNHCISDGTSMTEFVNSWAEIVRGAALTQKPFLDRGIIRSKQPLADCDIDALGDISKRDPALLEKFAHVFPEATSTLQAPLLTLQVTRFRCGGFVIGAAFNHCISDGTSMTEFVNSWAEIVRGAALTQKPFLDRGIIRSKQPPKIEFPHTEYSVIDAPPGSFTPFEDHQLIFRSFSFTPQELSHLKEIAMADGVINKCTTFTVLTALSWRARTQAVGLSPNQKTILLFPVDSRSKFQPPLPKGYFGNAILLMHCVCSAGELIEKPLSFAVKLIQEAIDSVTDKYLRSSIDYFEVHKPDLTFTPATFVVSTWMRLSYEDIDFGVGAPTQIGPVVLPENLALYLPRGKGVTMLLGLPGPAMDIFRELIKY
;
A
#
# COMPACT_ATOMS: atom_id res chain seq x y z
N MET A 1 34.65 1.06 30.34
CA MET A 1 36.10 1.28 30.53
C MET A 1 36.77 -0.06 30.72
N GLY A 2 37.29 -0.65 29.65
CA GLY A 2 38.21 -1.78 29.67
C GLY A 2 39.26 -1.47 28.61
N SER A 3 40.53 -1.35 29.00
CA SER A 3 41.59 -0.88 28.12
C SER A 3 41.92 -1.96 27.11
N LEU A 4 41.86 -1.62 25.82
CA LEU A 4 42.51 -2.39 24.77
C LEU A 4 44.01 -2.15 24.93
N GLY A 5 44.75 -3.24 25.17
CA GLY A 5 46.20 -3.20 25.29
C GLY A 5 46.83 -2.79 23.96
N ASP A 6 47.73 -1.81 24.03
CA ASP A 6 48.60 -1.44 22.94
C ASP A 6 49.47 -2.65 22.55
N TYR A 7 49.25 -3.17 21.34
CA TYR A 7 50.22 -4.03 20.68
C TYR A 7 51.23 -3.14 19.97
N GLU A 8 52.38 -2.88 20.60
CA GLU A 8 53.55 -2.32 19.92
C GLU A 8 54.06 -3.31 18.86
N ILE A 9 53.89 -2.97 17.58
CA ILE A 9 54.58 -3.63 16.47
C ILE A 9 56.01 -3.05 16.40
N ASN A 10 56.91 -3.58 17.22
CA ASN A 10 58.35 -3.37 17.06
C ASN A 10 58.89 -4.35 16.01
N GLY A 11 58.79 -3.96 14.74
CA GLY A 11 59.45 -4.62 13.62
C GLY A 11 59.82 -3.56 12.59
N SER A 12 61.12 -3.40 12.33
CA SER A 12 61.64 -2.46 11.33
C SER A 12 60.95 -2.66 9.97
N LEU A 13 60.16 -1.67 9.53
CA LEU A 13 59.64 -1.58 8.18
C LEU A 13 60.81 -1.66 7.19
N GLN A 14 60.81 -2.66 6.30
CA GLN A 14 61.82 -2.76 5.25
C GLN A 14 61.57 -1.64 4.22
N THR A 15 62.51 -0.69 4.15
CA THR A 15 62.57 0.34 3.12
C THR A 15 62.99 -0.26 1.77
N GLU A 16 62.06 -0.20 0.82
CA GLU A 16 62.21 -0.02 -0.64
C GLU A 16 63.07 -1.00 -1.45
N ASP A 17 62.44 -2.08 -1.92
CA ASP A 17 62.46 -2.39 -3.35
C ASP A 17 61.20 -1.73 -3.95
N SER A 18 61.36 -0.73 -4.82
CA SER A 18 60.22 0.00 -5.39
C SER A 18 59.50 -0.84 -6.44
N ILE A 19 58.49 -1.60 -6.03
CA ILE A 19 57.58 -2.27 -6.97
C ILE A 19 56.84 -1.20 -7.76
N VAL A 20 57.07 -1.14 -9.08
CA VAL A 20 56.37 -0.22 -9.98
C VAL A 20 55.18 -0.93 -10.58
N ILE A 21 53.98 -0.37 -10.35
CA ILE A 21 52.71 -0.88 -10.90
C ILE A 21 52.20 0.12 -11.91
N THR A 22 51.98 -0.34 -13.15
CA THR A 22 51.30 0.43 -14.20
C THR A 22 49.87 -0.10 -14.35
N LYS A 23 48.88 0.76 -14.13
CA LYS A 23 47.45 0.45 -14.25
C LYS A 23 46.90 0.90 -15.61
N SER A 24 45.96 0.16 -16.17
CA SER A 24 45.12 0.60 -17.29
C SER A 24 44.04 1.56 -16.80
N GLU A 25 43.38 2.23 -17.75
CA GLU A 25 42.11 2.90 -17.45
C GLU A 25 41.08 1.85 -16.94
N PRO A 26 40.25 2.22 -15.94
CA PRO A 26 39.14 1.38 -15.51
C PRO A 26 38.14 1.14 -16.64
N ILE A 27 37.61 -0.08 -16.70
CA ILE A 27 36.49 -0.44 -17.58
C ILE A 27 35.35 -1.03 -16.77
N THR A 28 34.13 -0.92 -17.28
CA THR A 28 32.96 -1.51 -16.64
C THR A 28 32.64 -2.88 -17.23
N VAL A 29 32.55 -3.91 -16.38
CA VAL A 29 32.15 -5.28 -16.75
C VAL A 29 30.72 -5.53 -16.29
N ARG A 30 29.83 -5.75 -17.27
CA ARG A 30 28.39 -5.99 -17.02
C ARG A 30 28.06 -7.48 -16.89
N PRO A 31 26.97 -7.84 -16.20
CA PRO A 31 26.44 -9.19 -16.21
C PRO A 31 26.22 -9.72 -17.65
N ALA A 32 26.50 -11.00 -17.88
CA ALA A 32 26.45 -11.61 -19.21
C ALA A 32 25.02 -11.71 -19.79
N THR A 33 24.02 -11.77 -18.92
CA THR A 33 22.60 -11.81 -19.27
C THR A 33 21.82 -10.87 -18.37
N LYS A 34 20.60 -10.47 -18.79
CA LYS A 34 19.67 -9.76 -17.90
C LYS A 34 19.45 -10.62 -16.65
N THR A 35 19.51 -9.97 -15.48
CA THR A 35 19.26 -10.60 -14.19
C THR A 35 17.75 -10.69 -13.96
N ASP A 36 17.30 -11.77 -13.30
CA ASP A 36 15.87 -12.03 -13.11
C ASP A 36 15.21 -11.05 -12.12
N ASP A 37 16.02 -10.37 -11.29
CA ASP A 37 15.61 -9.26 -10.42
C ASP A 37 16.12 -7.93 -11.00
N ASP A 38 15.21 -7.08 -11.48
CA ASP A 38 15.48 -5.69 -11.92
C ASP A 38 14.91 -4.64 -10.95
N GLY A 39 14.75 -5.03 -9.68
CA GLY A 39 14.21 -4.20 -8.61
C GLY A 39 15.26 -3.68 -7.62
N PHE A 40 14.80 -3.42 -6.40
CA PHE A 40 15.63 -2.98 -5.29
C PHE A 40 16.02 -4.14 -4.39
N TYR A 41 17.31 -4.23 -4.10
CA TYR A 41 17.91 -5.21 -3.20
C TYR A 41 17.99 -4.66 -1.77
N TYR A 42 17.22 -5.27 -0.86
CA TYR A 42 17.10 -4.85 0.54
C TYR A 42 18.41 -5.02 1.32
N LEU A 43 18.91 -3.94 1.94
CA LEU A 43 19.99 -4.00 2.92
C LEU A 43 19.42 -4.10 4.34
N SER A 44 19.93 -5.04 5.14
CA SER A 44 19.52 -5.26 6.54
C SER A 44 20.07 -4.17 7.46
N ASN A 45 19.63 -4.17 8.73
CA ASN A 45 20.19 -3.23 9.71
C ASN A 45 21.67 -3.47 9.98
N LEU A 46 22.19 -4.69 9.83
CA LEU A 46 23.62 -4.95 9.98
C LEU A 46 24.42 -4.29 8.84
N ASP A 47 23.85 -4.28 7.64
CA ASP A 47 24.50 -3.78 6.42
C ASP A 47 24.62 -2.26 6.41
N ILE A 48 23.54 -1.56 6.75
CA ILE A 48 23.51 -0.09 6.72
C ILE A 48 24.50 0.54 7.70
N HIS A 49 24.87 -0.18 8.77
CA HIS A 49 25.82 0.30 9.77
C HIS A 49 27.28 0.22 9.32
N VAL A 50 27.56 -0.54 8.25
CA VAL A 50 28.91 -0.74 7.70
C VAL A 50 29.03 -0.15 6.29
N ASN A 51 28.40 1.01 6.05
CA ASN A 51 28.50 1.73 4.77
C ASN A 51 29.86 2.46 4.62
N PHE A 52 30.92 1.71 4.33
CA PHE A 52 32.25 2.21 4.00
C PHE A 52 32.95 1.24 3.04
N ILE A 53 33.98 1.72 2.33
CA ILE A 53 34.75 0.87 1.42
C ILE A 53 35.76 0.04 2.21
N LEU A 54 35.80 -1.26 1.94
CA LEU A 54 36.79 -2.20 2.43
C LEU A 54 37.62 -2.73 1.26
N GLU A 55 38.92 -2.90 1.47
CA GLU A 55 39.86 -3.41 0.48
C GLU A 55 40.40 -4.78 0.89
N MET A 56 40.47 -5.73 -0.06
CA MET A 56 41.04 -7.06 0.14
C MET A 56 41.95 -7.46 -1.01
N LEU A 57 43.06 -8.11 -0.67
CA LEU A 57 44.06 -8.59 -1.64
C LEU A 57 44.11 -10.13 -1.65
N PHE A 58 44.01 -10.72 -2.83
CA PHE A 58 44.16 -12.15 -3.07
C PHE A 58 45.40 -12.39 -3.94
N CYS A 59 46.44 -13.02 -3.36
CA CYS A 59 47.73 -13.21 -4.02
C CYS A 59 47.88 -14.62 -4.59
N PHE A 60 48.23 -14.74 -5.87
CA PHE A 60 48.35 -16.00 -6.60
C PHE A 60 49.74 -16.16 -7.20
N LYS A 61 50.52 -17.12 -6.69
CA LYS A 61 51.83 -17.47 -7.27
C LYS A 61 51.65 -18.20 -8.61
N ALA A 62 52.67 -18.09 -9.46
CA ALA A 62 52.75 -18.84 -10.71
C ALA A 62 53.09 -20.31 -10.44
N ASP A 63 52.39 -21.21 -11.14
CA ASP A 63 52.78 -22.62 -11.30
C ASP A 63 53.81 -22.78 -12.42
N ASP A 64 54.31 -24.00 -12.61
CA ASP A 64 55.36 -24.30 -13.59
C ASP A 64 54.94 -23.98 -15.03
N ASP A 65 53.67 -24.21 -15.37
CA ASP A 65 53.11 -23.89 -16.69
C ASP A 65 53.13 -22.38 -16.95
N ARG A 66 52.66 -21.56 -16.00
CA ARG A 66 52.68 -20.10 -16.11
C ARG A 66 54.09 -19.51 -16.10
N ARG A 67 55.03 -20.13 -15.37
CA ARG A 67 56.45 -19.75 -15.41
C ARG A 67 57.12 -20.04 -16.76
N SER A 68 56.62 -21.03 -17.50
CA SER A 68 57.14 -21.45 -18.81
C SER A 68 56.54 -20.72 -20.01
N GLY A 69 55.67 -19.72 -19.78
CA GLY A 69 55.06 -18.89 -20.83
C GLY A 69 53.56 -19.05 -21.00
N GLY A 70 52.91 -19.91 -20.21
CA GLY A 70 51.45 -19.99 -20.13
C GLY A 70 50.85 -18.68 -19.57
N VAL A 71 49.97 -18.03 -20.31
CA VAL A 71 49.38 -16.75 -19.90
C VAL A 71 47.87 -16.87 -19.78
N VAL A 72 47.34 -16.68 -18.57
CA VAL A 72 45.92 -16.39 -18.39
C VAL A 72 45.69 -14.94 -18.79
N GLY A 73 45.16 -14.73 -19.99
CA GLY A 73 44.82 -13.39 -20.50
C GLY A 73 43.78 -12.71 -19.62
N SER A 74 43.87 -11.38 -19.51
CA SER A 74 42.90 -10.60 -18.72
C SER A 74 41.47 -10.74 -19.25
N ASP A 75 41.30 -11.00 -20.55
CA ASP A 75 39.99 -11.26 -21.16
C ASP A 75 39.25 -12.45 -20.54
N VAL A 76 39.98 -13.46 -20.06
CA VAL A 76 39.38 -14.61 -19.37
C VAL A 76 38.75 -14.17 -18.05
N PHE A 77 39.45 -13.33 -17.27
CA PHE A 77 38.95 -12.78 -16.02
C PHE A 77 37.71 -11.92 -16.25
N LYS A 78 37.74 -11.01 -17.23
CA LYS A 78 36.59 -10.15 -17.59
C LYS A 78 35.39 -10.97 -18.06
N SER A 79 35.61 -11.95 -18.93
CA SER A 79 34.54 -12.83 -19.42
C SER A 79 33.91 -13.66 -18.30
N ALA A 80 34.73 -14.21 -17.39
CA ALA A 80 34.25 -14.94 -16.23
C ALA A 80 33.55 -14.02 -15.21
N LEU A 81 34.00 -12.77 -15.07
CA LEU A 81 33.39 -11.77 -14.19
C LEU A 81 31.98 -11.44 -14.69
N SER A 82 31.83 -11.20 -16.00
CA SER A 82 30.53 -10.98 -16.62
C SER A 82 29.55 -12.14 -16.32
N LYS A 83 30.02 -13.38 -16.35
CA LYS A 83 29.20 -14.57 -16.05
C LYS A 83 28.88 -14.71 -14.56
N VAL A 84 29.85 -14.51 -13.65
CA VAL A 84 29.61 -14.66 -12.20
C VAL A 84 28.65 -13.59 -11.66
N LEU A 85 28.66 -12.39 -12.25
CA LEU A 85 27.76 -11.29 -11.89
C LEU A 85 26.28 -11.60 -12.17
N VAL A 86 25.96 -12.60 -13.01
CA VAL A 86 24.57 -13.07 -13.15
C VAL A 86 24.08 -13.70 -11.84
N HIS A 87 24.96 -14.37 -11.10
CA HIS A 87 24.63 -14.99 -9.81
C HIS A 87 24.74 -14.01 -8.65
N TYR A 88 25.68 -13.06 -8.72
CA TYR A 88 25.91 -12.02 -7.72
C TYR A 88 25.43 -10.66 -8.20
N TYR A 89 24.23 -10.61 -8.76
CA TYR A 89 23.68 -9.43 -9.42
C TYR A 89 23.68 -8.13 -8.60
N PRO A 90 23.52 -8.14 -7.25
CA PRO A 90 23.55 -6.89 -6.49
C PRO A 90 24.91 -6.16 -6.58
N LEU A 91 26.01 -6.87 -6.83
CA LEU A 91 27.34 -6.25 -6.98
C LEU A 91 27.44 -5.37 -8.24
N ALA A 92 26.57 -5.58 -9.23
CA ALA A 92 26.51 -4.80 -10.47
C ALA A 92 25.45 -3.68 -10.41
N GLY A 93 24.85 -3.43 -9.24
CA GLY A 93 23.88 -2.37 -9.02
C GLY A 93 24.50 -1.05 -8.56
N VAL A 94 23.64 -0.13 -8.14
CA VAL A 94 23.99 1.20 -7.63
C VAL A 94 23.44 1.35 -6.21
N LEU A 95 24.29 1.83 -5.29
CA LEU A 95 23.83 2.14 -3.94
C LEU A 95 22.97 3.40 -3.97
N THR A 96 21.76 3.33 -3.42
CA THR A 96 20.79 4.43 -3.40
C THR A 96 20.02 4.46 -2.08
N THR A 97 19.05 5.35 -1.96
CA THR A 97 18.13 5.42 -0.82
C THR A 97 16.69 5.26 -1.29
N ASP A 98 15.88 4.54 -0.51
CA ASP A 98 14.43 4.45 -0.75
C ASP A 98 13.68 5.72 -0.32
N SER A 99 12.35 5.70 -0.44
CA SER A 99 11.47 6.83 -0.07
C SER A 99 11.55 7.22 1.40
N ASP A 100 11.98 6.31 2.28
CA ASP A 100 12.13 6.53 3.71
C ASP A 100 13.57 6.97 4.07
N GLY A 101 14.43 7.17 3.06
CA GLY A 101 15.83 7.55 3.23
C GLY A 101 16.72 6.38 3.65
N ARG A 102 16.25 5.13 3.57
CA ARG A 102 17.03 3.94 3.93
C ARG A 102 17.91 3.50 2.76
N LEU A 103 19.16 3.15 3.04
CA LEU A 103 20.07 2.58 2.04
C LEU A 103 19.52 1.27 1.44
N THR A 104 19.61 1.18 0.12
CA THR A 104 19.20 0.03 -0.69
C THR A 104 20.10 -0.05 -1.94
N VAL A 105 20.12 -1.18 -2.63
CA VAL A 105 20.82 -1.29 -3.92
C VAL A 105 19.81 -1.39 -5.05
N GLU A 106 19.87 -0.48 -6.01
CA GLU A 106 19.11 -0.59 -7.25
C GLU A 106 19.87 -1.52 -8.20
N CYS A 107 19.26 -2.65 -8.57
CA CYS A 107 19.91 -3.67 -9.39
C CYS A 107 19.84 -3.32 -10.89
N THR A 108 20.48 -2.22 -11.26
CA THR A 108 20.51 -1.67 -12.62
C THR A 108 21.31 -2.52 -13.62
N GLY A 109 22.21 -3.37 -13.12
CA GLY A 109 23.12 -4.15 -13.96
C GLY A 109 24.16 -3.29 -14.68
N GLU A 110 24.44 -2.07 -14.18
CA GLU A 110 25.42 -1.14 -14.75
C GLU A 110 26.83 -1.74 -14.81
N GLY A 111 27.15 -2.64 -13.88
CA GLY A 111 28.36 -3.46 -13.88
C GLY A 111 29.35 -3.11 -12.77
N VAL A 112 30.48 -3.81 -12.79
CA VAL A 112 31.58 -3.68 -11.82
C VAL A 112 32.77 -3.03 -12.50
N GLN A 113 33.49 -2.15 -11.79
CA GLN A 113 34.70 -1.55 -12.31
C GLN A 113 35.85 -2.56 -12.28
N PHE A 114 36.61 -2.64 -13.37
CA PHE A 114 37.70 -3.58 -13.57
C PHE A 114 38.94 -2.86 -14.07
N VAL A 115 40.08 -3.10 -13.42
CA VAL A 115 41.37 -2.47 -13.73
C VAL A 115 42.41 -3.54 -14.00
N GLU A 116 43.11 -3.43 -15.13
CA GLU A 116 44.27 -4.27 -15.43
C GLU A 116 45.53 -3.56 -14.96
N ALA A 117 46.48 -4.30 -14.39
CA ALA A 117 47.75 -3.73 -14.01
C ALA A 117 48.90 -4.71 -14.25
N VAL A 118 50.11 -4.16 -14.42
CA VAL A 118 51.34 -4.94 -14.54
C VAL A 118 52.35 -4.40 -13.52
N ALA A 119 52.96 -5.32 -12.78
CA ALA A 119 54.10 -5.04 -11.91
C ALA A 119 55.40 -5.37 -12.65
N ASP A 120 56.39 -4.49 -12.51
CA ASP A 120 57.71 -4.62 -13.12
C ASP A 120 58.63 -5.61 -12.40
N CYS A 121 58.10 -6.45 -11.51
CA CYS A 121 58.86 -7.39 -10.68
C CYS A 121 58.20 -8.79 -10.64
N ASP A 122 58.83 -9.70 -9.93
CA ASP A 122 58.25 -11.01 -9.59
C ASP A 122 57.41 -10.89 -8.31
N ILE A 123 56.36 -11.72 -8.20
CA ILE A 123 55.46 -11.69 -7.03
C ILE A 123 56.17 -12.01 -5.71
N ASP A 124 57.29 -12.73 -5.75
CA ASP A 124 58.09 -13.03 -4.56
C ASP A 124 58.70 -11.75 -3.95
N ALA A 125 58.87 -10.68 -4.75
CA ALA A 125 59.28 -9.37 -4.26
C ALA A 125 58.21 -8.70 -3.37
N LEU A 126 56.96 -9.19 -3.37
CA LEU A 126 55.90 -8.70 -2.47
C LEU A 126 56.06 -9.26 -1.04
N GLY A 127 56.70 -10.42 -0.88
CA GLY A 127 56.95 -11.03 0.44
C GLY A 127 55.69 -11.23 1.30
N ASP A 128 55.85 -11.06 2.61
CA ASP A 128 54.75 -11.15 3.59
C ASP A 128 53.99 -9.82 3.65
N ILE A 129 52.79 -9.78 3.06
CA ILE A 129 51.96 -8.56 2.98
C ILE A 129 51.59 -7.99 4.35
N SER A 130 51.58 -8.79 5.42
CA SER A 130 51.27 -8.31 6.77
C SER A 130 52.35 -7.38 7.35
N LYS A 131 53.52 -7.33 6.71
CA LYS A 131 54.68 -6.53 7.13
C LYS A 131 55.04 -5.43 6.14
N ARG A 132 54.20 -5.21 5.12
CA ARG A 132 54.41 -4.20 4.08
C ARG A 132 53.79 -2.87 4.45
N ASP A 133 54.35 -1.82 3.87
CA ASP A 133 53.78 -0.47 3.92
C ASP A 133 52.37 -0.47 3.32
N PRO A 134 51.34 0.00 4.05
CA PRO A 134 49.99 0.17 3.51
C PRO A 134 49.96 0.95 2.20
N ALA A 135 50.80 1.99 2.04
CA ALA A 135 50.85 2.79 0.81
C ALA A 135 51.34 1.98 -0.42
N LEU A 136 52.09 0.90 -0.21
CA LEU A 136 52.41 -0.06 -1.26
C LEU A 136 51.22 -0.97 -1.58
N LEU A 137 50.51 -1.44 -0.55
CA LEU A 137 49.37 -2.35 -0.70
C LEU A 137 48.18 -1.68 -1.40
N GLU A 138 47.92 -0.40 -1.11
CA GLU A 138 46.90 0.43 -1.79
C GLU A 138 47.13 0.50 -3.30
N LYS A 139 48.35 0.28 -3.80
CA LYS A 139 48.60 0.22 -5.26
C LYS A 139 47.98 -1.00 -5.92
N PHE A 140 47.60 -2.04 -5.15
CA PHE A 140 47.03 -3.29 -5.66
C PHE A 140 45.49 -3.30 -5.71
N ALA A 141 44.82 -2.37 -5.03
CA ALA A 141 43.38 -2.14 -5.18
C ALA A 141 43.16 -0.77 -5.86
N HIS A 142 42.11 -0.65 -6.66
CA HIS A 142 41.73 0.64 -7.22
C HIS A 142 40.51 1.16 -6.47
N VAL A 143 40.64 2.34 -5.89
CA VAL A 143 39.55 3.12 -5.29
C VAL A 143 39.45 4.41 -6.10
N PHE A 144 38.24 4.93 -6.26
CA PHE A 144 37.96 6.16 -7.01
C PHE A 144 38.03 7.37 -6.05
N PRO A 145 39.16 8.09 -5.96
CA PRO A 145 39.34 9.18 -5.00
C PRO A 145 38.40 10.38 -5.26
N GLU A 146 37.86 10.52 -6.47
CA GLU A 146 36.88 11.55 -6.84
C GLU A 146 35.49 11.31 -6.25
N ALA A 147 35.18 10.10 -5.78
CA ALA A 147 33.90 9.80 -5.15
C ALA A 147 33.82 10.49 -3.77
N THR A 148 32.97 11.52 -3.67
CA THR A 148 32.83 12.31 -2.43
C THR A 148 31.91 11.64 -1.40
N SER A 149 31.26 10.53 -1.76
CA SER A 149 30.41 9.73 -0.88
C SER A 149 30.32 8.29 -1.36
N THR A 150 29.88 7.39 -0.47
CA THR A 150 29.66 5.97 -0.81
C THR A 150 28.52 5.73 -1.81
N LEU A 151 27.61 6.70 -1.98
CA LEU A 151 26.57 6.66 -3.02
C LEU A 151 27.12 6.96 -4.42
N GLN A 152 28.24 7.67 -4.51
CA GLN A 152 28.92 7.99 -5.77
C GLN A 152 30.00 6.96 -6.13
N ALA A 153 30.47 6.20 -5.13
CA ALA A 153 31.49 5.18 -5.33
C ALA A 153 30.86 3.90 -5.93
N PRO A 154 31.59 3.17 -6.81
CA PRO A 154 31.17 1.85 -7.25
C PRO A 154 31.01 0.88 -6.07
N LEU A 155 30.00 0.00 -6.13
CA LEU A 155 29.79 -1.03 -5.11
C LEU A 155 30.94 -2.02 -5.02
N LEU A 156 31.58 -2.32 -6.15
CA LEU A 156 32.75 -3.19 -6.27
C LEU A 156 33.67 -2.67 -7.38
N THR A 157 34.97 -2.67 -7.08
CA THR A 157 36.06 -2.48 -8.03
C THR A 157 37.06 -3.62 -7.89
N LEU A 158 37.44 -4.23 -9.01
CA LEU A 158 38.41 -5.32 -9.07
C LEU A 158 39.63 -4.88 -9.87
N GLN A 159 40.81 -4.98 -9.28
CA GLN A 159 42.08 -4.78 -9.97
C GLN A 159 42.83 -6.10 -10.09
N VAL A 160 43.29 -6.46 -11.28
CA VAL A 160 44.14 -7.63 -11.52
C VAL A 160 45.54 -7.16 -11.90
N THR A 161 46.48 -7.27 -10.96
CA THR A 161 47.90 -6.93 -11.17
C THR A 161 48.71 -8.16 -11.51
N ARG A 162 49.30 -8.21 -12.71
CA ARG A 162 50.14 -9.32 -13.19
C ARG A 162 51.63 -9.04 -12.97
N PHE A 163 52.38 -10.07 -12.61
CA PHE A 163 53.83 -10.00 -12.37
C PHE A 163 54.62 -10.69 -13.50
N ARG A 164 55.91 -10.36 -13.64
CA ARG A 164 56.80 -10.95 -14.66
C ARG A 164 56.89 -12.46 -14.58
N CYS A 165 56.95 -13.02 -13.38
CA CYS A 165 56.98 -14.47 -13.15
C CYS A 165 55.67 -15.22 -13.48
N GLY A 166 54.61 -14.54 -13.93
CA GLY A 166 53.30 -15.15 -14.22
C GLY A 166 52.35 -15.22 -13.01
N GLY A 167 52.79 -14.73 -11.84
CA GLY A 167 51.93 -14.54 -10.68
C GLY A 167 50.99 -13.34 -10.84
N PHE A 168 49.93 -13.26 -10.03
CA PHE A 168 49.03 -12.12 -10.04
C PHE A 168 48.39 -11.84 -8.66
N VAL A 169 47.91 -10.62 -8.48
CA VAL A 169 47.12 -10.19 -7.32
C VAL A 169 45.75 -9.70 -7.80
N ILE A 170 44.68 -10.12 -7.12
CA ILE A 170 43.35 -9.52 -7.26
C ILE A 170 43.15 -8.59 -6.06
N GLY A 171 43.04 -7.29 -6.31
CA GLY A 171 42.59 -6.31 -5.32
C GLY A 171 41.10 -6.05 -5.49
N ALA A 172 40.32 -6.25 -4.44
CA ALA A 172 38.89 -5.96 -4.41
C ALA A 172 38.63 -4.80 -3.46
N ALA A 173 38.10 -3.69 -3.98
CA ALA A 173 37.58 -2.58 -3.19
C ALA A 173 36.05 -2.60 -3.29
N PHE A 174 35.35 -2.75 -2.17
CA PHE A 174 33.90 -2.91 -2.17
C PHE A 174 33.24 -2.22 -0.98
N ASN A 175 32.00 -1.80 -1.14
CA ASN A 175 31.25 -1.25 -0.03
C ASN A 175 30.81 -2.35 0.93
N HIS A 176 31.20 -2.30 2.20
CA HIS A 176 30.93 -3.35 3.18
C HIS A 176 29.42 -3.54 3.45
N CYS A 177 28.55 -2.58 3.09
CA CYS A 177 27.10 -2.82 3.16
C CYS A 177 26.61 -3.93 2.21
N ILE A 178 27.34 -4.26 1.12
CA ILE A 178 26.91 -5.29 0.16
C ILE A 178 27.43 -6.69 0.51
N SER A 179 28.51 -6.78 1.30
CA SER A 179 29.21 -8.04 1.57
C SER A 179 30.11 -7.88 2.79
N ASP A 180 30.29 -8.95 3.56
CA ASP A 180 31.40 -9.07 4.51
C ASP A 180 32.61 -9.75 3.84
N GLY A 181 33.70 -9.93 4.60
CA GLY A 181 34.93 -10.58 4.10
C GLY A 181 34.72 -12.05 3.68
N THR A 182 33.85 -12.78 4.38
CA THR A 182 33.52 -14.18 4.06
C THR A 182 32.81 -14.25 2.72
N SER A 183 31.73 -13.48 2.55
CA SER A 183 30.91 -13.46 1.35
C SER A 183 31.70 -12.97 0.13
N MET A 184 32.63 -12.02 0.32
CA MET A 184 33.50 -11.54 -0.76
C MET A 184 34.55 -12.61 -1.15
N THR A 185 35.05 -13.38 -0.18
CA THR A 185 35.92 -14.53 -0.48
C THR A 185 35.17 -15.60 -1.27
N GLU A 186 33.92 -15.89 -0.92
CA GLU A 186 33.05 -16.80 -1.68
C GLU A 186 32.77 -16.31 -3.10
N PHE A 187 32.56 -15.00 -3.29
CA PHE A 187 32.46 -14.39 -4.61
C PHE A 187 33.72 -14.62 -5.45
N VAL A 188 34.92 -14.36 -4.90
CA VAL A 188 36.19 -14.57 -5.61
C VAL A 188 36.41 -16.06 -5.93
N ASN A 189 36.04 -16.97 -5.02
CA ASN A 189 36.08 -18.41 -5.28
C ASN A 189 35.15 -18.83 -6.43
N SER A 190 33.91 -18.33 -6.42
CA SER A 190 32.91 -18.56 -7.49
C SER A 190 33.39 -18.01 -8.82
N TRP A 191 33.99 -16.82 -8.82
CA TRP A 191 34.59 -16.24 -10.01
C TRP A 191 35.72 -17.11 -10.55
N ALA A 192 36.58 -17.63 -9.67
CA ALA A 192 37.66 -18.52 -10.03
C ALA A 192 37.17 -19.88 -10.59
N GLU A 193 36.04 -20.41 -10.11
CA GLU A 193 35.39 -21.60 -10.70
C GLU A 193 35.00 -21.35 -12.16
N ILE A 194 34.37 -20.21 -12.44
CA ILE A 194 33.96 -19.85 -13.80
C ILE A 194 35.18 -19.58 -14.70
N VAL A 195 36.25 -18.98 -14.18
CA VAL A 195 37.53 -18.83 -14.90
C VAL A 195 38.07 -20.20 -15.35
N ARG A 196 37.94 -21.24 -14.52
CA ARG A 196 38.33 -22.62 -14.85
C ARG A 196 37.32 -23.35 -15.76
N GLY A 197 36.22 -22.70 -16.15
CA GLY A 197 35.15 -23.32 -16.92
C GLY A 197 34.29 -24.29 -16.11
N ALA A 198 34.36 -24.25 -14.77
CA ALA A 198 33.53 -25.06 -13.90
C ALA A 198 32.18 -24.38 -13.62
N ALA A 199 31.18 -25.19 -13.27
CA ALA A 199 29.93 -24.69 -12.69
C ALA A 199 30.14 -24.27 -11.23
N LEU A 200 29.29 -23.37 -10.73
CA LEU A 200 29.36 -22.95 -9.34
C LEU A 200 29.05 -24.11 -8.39
N THR A 201 29.94 -24.34 -7.42
CA THR A 201 29.72 -25.37 -6.38
C THR A 201 28.54 -25.00 -5.48
N GLN A 202 28.38 -23.73 -5.18
CA GLN A 202 27.27 -23.18 -4.39
C GLN A 202 26.81 -21.86 -5.00
N LYS A 203 25.50 -21.70 -5.18
CA LYS A 203 24.92 -20.42 -5.58
C LYS A 203 24.75 -19.51 -4.36
N PRO A 204 24.93 -18.19 -4.50
CA PRO A 204 24.72 -17.28 -3.39
C PRO A 204 23.25 -17.25 -2.96
N PHE A 205 23.02 -17.17 -1.65
CA PHE A 205 21.71 -16.88 -1.09
C PHE A 205 21.62 -15.38 -0.84
N LEU A 206 20.75 -14.70 -1.58
CA LEU A 206 20.72 -13.23 -1.61
C LEU A 206 19.55 -12.62 -0.82
N ASP A 207 18.64 -13.41 -0.24
CA ASP A 207 17.50 -12.86 0.52
C ASP A 207 17.90 -12.40 1.94
N ARG A 208 18.14 -11.09 2.08
CA ARG A 208 18.42 -10.43 3.38
C ARG A 208 17.16 -10.21 4.23
N GLY A 209 15.98 -10.51 3.71
CA GLY A 209 14.70 -10.40 4.43
C GLY A 209 14.64 -11.28 5.67
N ILE A 210 15.41 -12.37 5.72
CA ILE A 210 15.48 -13.29 6.86
C ILE A 210 15.95 -12.64 8.17
N ILE A 211 16.71 -11.53 8.07
CA ILE A 211 17.21 -10.76 9.21
C ILE A 211 16.58 -9.36 9.29
N ARG A 212 15.47 -9.13 8.59
CA ARG A 212 14.70 -7.88 8.68
C ARG A 212 14.13 -7.75 10.10
N SER A 213 14.33 -6.59 10.71
CA SER A 213 13.72 -6.23 11.99
C SER A 213 12.21 -6.49 11.95
N LYS A 214 11.68 -7.18 12.97
CA LYS A 214 10.23 -7.37 13.10
C LYS A 214 9.56 -6.01 13.26
N GLN A 215 8.51 -5.76 12.49
CA GLN A 215 7.69 -4.56 12.67
C GLN A 215 7.11 -4.51 14.08
N PRO A 216 6.92 -3.31 14.67
CA PRO A 216 6.31 -3.18 15.98
C PRO A 216 4.92 -3.83 15.99
N LEU A 217 4.66 -4.66 17.00
CA LEU A 217 3.34 -5.23 17.27
C LEU A 217 2.61 -4.34 18.26
N ALA A 218 1.28 -4.28 18.17
CA ALA A 218 0.47 -3.74 19.25
C ALA A 218 0.73 -4.54 20.54
N ASP A 219 0.78 -3.83 21.67
CA ASP A 219 1.06 -4.37 23.00
C ASP A 219 -0.11 -5.20 23.58
N CYS A 220 -1.26 -5.17 22.91
CA CYS A 220 -2.47 -5.91 23.24
C CYS A 220 -2.82 -6.98 22.19
N ASP A 221 -3.80 -7.82 22.53
CA ASP A 221 -4.41 -8.79 21.62
C ASP A 221 -5.59 -8.14 20.88
N ILE A 222 -5.91 -8.62 19.68
CA ILE A 222 -6.99 -8.05 18.85
C ILE A 222 -8.36 -8.06 19.56
N ASP A 223 -8.59 -9.00 20.49
CA ASP A 223 -9.81 -9.08 21.30
C ASP A 223 -10.02 -7.84 22.17
N ALA A 224 -8.95 -7.09 22.47
CA ALA A 224 -9.04 -5.82 23.20
C ALA A 224 -9.82 -4.73 22.43
N LEU A 225 -10.02 -4.88 21.11
CA LEU A 225 -10.87 -3.99 20.32
C LEU A 225 -12.36 -4.12 20.67
N GLY A 226 -12.78 -5.29 21.18
CA GLY A 226 -14.18 -5.58 21.44
C GLY A 226 -15.05 -5.55 20.19
N ASP A 227 -16.33 -5.18 20.36
CA ASP A 227 -17.31 -5.03 19.28
C ASP A 227 -17.19 -3.62 18.67
N ILE A 228 -16.65 -3.51 17.46
CA ILE A 228 -16.43 -2.22 16.79
C ILE A 228 -17.74 -1.51 16.43
N SER A 229 -18.90 -2.18 16.54
CA SER A 229 -20.20 -1.52 16.43
C SER A 229 -20.51 -0.63 17.64
N LYS A 230 -19.83 -0.84 18.78
CA LYS A 230 -19.85 0.04 19.97
C LYS A 230 -18.74 1.07 19.83
N ARG A 231 -18.92 1.95 18.86
CA ARG A 231 -17.90 2.86 18.34
C ARG A 231 -17.16 3.66 19.43
N ASP A 232 -15.84 3.55 19.44
CA ASP A 232 -14.91 4.51 20.04
C ASP A 232 -14.09 5.16 18.90
N PRO A 233 -14.47 6.37 18.42
CA PRO A 233 -13.79 7.03 17.31
C PRO A 233 -12.29 7.22 17.57
N ALA A 234 -11.91 7.58 18.80
CA ALA A 234 -10.52 7.83 19.16
C ALA A 234 -9.66 6.56 19.12
N LEU A 235 -10.27 5.39 19.38
CA LEU A 235 -9.62 4.10 19.18
C LEU A 235 -9.54 3.73 17.69
N LEU A 236 -10.66 3.80 16.96
CA LEU A 236 -10.73 3.35 15.57
C LEU A 236 -9.83 4.18 14.63
N GLU A 237 -9.70 5.48 14.88
CA GLU A 237 -8.83 6.37 14.10
C GLU A 237 -7.36 5.98 14.16
N LYS A 238 -6.92 5.27 15.21
CA LYS A 238 -5.53 4.76 15.30
C LYS A 238 -5.21 3.69 14.26
N PHE A 239 -6.23 3.06 13.68
CA PHE A 239 -6.06 1.97 12.72
C PHE A 239 -6.08 2.41 11.26
N ALA A 240 -6.46 3.67 10.98
CA ALA A 240 -6.47 4.22 9.63
C ALA A 240 -5.63 5.49 9.56
N HIS A 241 -4.52 5.42 8.84
CA HIS A 241 -3.69 6.59 8.60
C HIS A 241 -4.38 7.56 7.64
N VAL A 242 -4.63 8.77 8.11
CA VAL A 242 -5.07 9.91 7.31
C VAL A 242 -3.97 10.97 7.40
N PHE A 243 -3.71 11.68 6.30
CA PHE A 243 -2.69 12.72 6.24
C PHE A 243 -3.26 14.03 6.82
N PRO A 244 -2.96 14.39 8.08
CA PRO A 244 -3.60 15.54 8.73
C PRO A 244 -3.18 16.88 8.11
N GLU A 245 -2.03 16.90 7.41
CA GLU A 245 -1.52 18.08 6.72
C GLU A 245 -2.25 18.35 5.40
N ALA A 246 -2.99 17.38 4.86
CA ALA A 246 -3.77 17.58 3.65
C ALA A 246 -4.97 18.49 3.94
N THR A 247 -4.88 19.75 3.49
CA THR A 247 -5.95 20.74 3.68
C THR A 247 -7.10 20.61 2.68
N SER A 248 -6.93 19.75 1.67
CA SER A 248 -7.96 19.48 0.66
C SER A 248 -7.85 18.06 0.10
N THR A 249 -8.93 17.58 -0.52
CA THR A 249 -8.97 16.29 -1.22
C THR A 249 -8.00 16.19 -2.40
N LEU A 250 -7.50 17.32 -2.90
CA LEU A 250 -6.50 17.38 -3.98
C LEU A 250 -5.06 17.14 -3.48
N GLN A 251 -4.80 17.33 -2.19
CA GLN A 251 -3.49 17.13 -1.56
C GLN A 251 -3.36 15.76 -0.87
N ALA A 252 -4.50 15.14 -0.52
CA ALA A 252 -4.51 13.84 0.14
C ALA A 252 -4.23 12.70 -0.87
N PRO A 253 -3.51 11.64 -0.47
CA PRO A 253 -3.41 10.42 -1.26
C PRO A 253 -4.79 9.82 -1.56
N LEU A 254 -4.93 9.22 -2.76
CA LEU A 254 -6.19 8.63 -3.21
C LEU A 254 -6.56 7.34 -2.46
N LEU A 255 -5.55 6.62 -1.94
CA LEU A 255 -5.69 5.42 -1.13
C LEU A 255 -4.53 5.36 -0.14
N THR A 256 -4.87 5.15 1.13
CA THR A 256 -3.93 4.85 2.21
C THR A 256 -4.36 3.54 2.86
N LEU A 257 -3.40 2.65 3.07
CA LEU A 257 -3.59 1.38 3.74
C LEU A 257 -2.66 1.32 4.95
N GLN A 258 -3.20 0.92 6.09
CA GLN A 258 -2.44 0.67 7.31
C GLN A 258 -2.69 -0.77 7.76
N VAL A 259 -1.62 -1.52 7.99
CA VAL A 259 -1.70 -2.86 8.59
C VAL A 259 -1.18 -2.79 10.02
N THR A 260 -2.04 -3.03 11.00
CA THR A 260 -1.66 -3.07 12.41
C THR A 260 -1.72 -4.51 12.91
N ARG A 261 -0.57 -5.05 13.30
CA ARG A 261 -0.44 -6.42 13.81
C ARG A 261 -0.47 -6.43 15.33
N PHE A 262 -1.16 -7.40 15.92
CA PHE A 262 -1.29 -7.60 17.36
C PHE A 262 -0.37 -8.73 17.82
N ARG A 263 0.00 -8.75 19.10
CA ARG A 263 0.90 -9.79 19.65
C ARG A 263 0.32 -11.21 19.55
N CYS A 264 -1.01 -11.36 19.52
CA CYS A 264 -1.70 -12.63 19.29
C CYS A 264 -1.63 -13.13 17.84
N GLY A 265 -1.02 -12.38 16.92
CA GLY A 265 -0.95 -12.69 15.48
C GLY A 265 -2.14 -12.19 14.67
N GLY A 266 -3.22 -11.73 15.31
CA GLY A 266 -4.31 -11.01 14.64
C GLY A 266 -3.82 -9.69 14.04
N PHE A 267 -4.56 -9.17 13.06
CA PHE A 267 -4.24 -7.86 12.46
C PHE A 267 -5.50 -7.12 12.01
N VAL A 268 -5.36 -5.80 11.87
CA VAL A 268 -6.36 -4.90 11.29
C VAL A 268 -5.79 -4.31 10.01
N ILE A 269 -6.62 -4.25 8.96
CA ILE A 269 -6.37 -3.44 7.77
C ILE A 269 -7.27 -2.22 7.85
N GLY A 270 -6.69 -1.04 8.10
CA GLY A 270 -7.37 0.23 7.94
C GLY A 270 -7.17 0.78 6.55
N ALA A 271 -8.26 1.25 5.95
CA ALA A 271 -8.24 1.86 4.62
C ALA A 271 -8.89 3.24 4.66
N ALA A 272 -8.20 4.23 4.10
CA ALA A 272 -8.73 5.54 3.79
C ALA A 272 -8.61 5.78 2.29
N PHE A 273 -9.68 6.19 1.62
CA PHE A 273 -9.65 6.42 0.18
C PHE A 273 -10.51 7.61 -0.23
N ASN A 274 -10.11 8.27 -1.30
CA ASN A 274 -10.88 9.35 -1.88
C ASN A 274 -12.08 8.76 -2.61
N HIS A 275 -13.30 9.08 -2.16
CA HIS A 275 -14.50 8.51 -2.74
C HIS A 275 -14.72 8.91 -4.21
N CYS A 276 -13.97 9.87 -4.78
CA CYS A 276 -14.02 10.18 -6.21
C CYS A 276 -13.49 9.03 -7.11
N ILE A 277 -12.62 8.17 -6.58
CA ILE A 277 -12.04 7.06 -7.35
C ILE A 277 -12.89 5.81 -7.33
N SER A 278 -13.72 5.57 -6.31
CA SER A 278 -14.45 4.30 -6.19
C SER A 278 -15.64 4.42 -5.25
N ASP A 279 -16.71 3.70 -5.57
CA ASP A 279 -17.79 3.43 -4.61
C ASP A 279 -17.47 2.21 -3.74
N GLY A 280 -18.34 1.91 -2.78
CA GLY A 280 -18.17 0.78 -1.86
C GLY A 280 -18.04 -0.57 -2.57
N THR A 281 -18.77 -0.77 -3.67
CA THR A 281 -18.68 -2.00 -4.49
C THR A 281 -17.29 -2.15 -5.10
N SER A 282 -16.82 -1.10 -5.79
CA SER A 282 -15.49 -1.12 -6.43
C SER A 282 -14.37 -1.27 -5.42
N MET A 283 -14.48 -0.62 -4.25
CA MET A 283 -13.47 -0.75 -3.20
C MET A 283 -13.44 -2.16 -2.61
N THR A 284 -14.61 -2.78 -2.41
CA THR A 284 -14.67 -4.18 -1.93
C THR A 284 -14.08 -5.14 -2.95
N GLU A 285 -14.36 -4.95 -4.25
CA GLU A 285 -13.74 -5.72 -5.33
C GLU A 285 -12.21 -5.57 -5.38
N PHE A 286 -11.69 -4.37 -5.12
CA PHE A 286 -10.25 -4.14 -5.00
C PHE A 286 -9.63 -4.92 -3.85
N VAL A 287 -10.24 -4.87 -2.65
CA VAL A 287 -9.72 -5.61 -1.49
C VAL A 287 -9.77 -7.12 -1.72
N ASN A 288 -10.84 -7.63 -2.35
CA ASN A 288 -10.94 -9.04 -2.76
C ASN A 288 -9.85 -9.44 -3.76
N SER A 289 -9.63 -8.61 -4.78
CA SER A 289 -8.56 -8.80 -5.78
C SER A 289 -7.18 -8.80 -5.14
N TRP A 290 -6.95 -7.91 -4.18
CA TRP A 290 -5.71 -7.86 -3.41
C TRP A 290 -5.52 -9.15 -2.59
N ALA A 291 -6.57 -9.63 -1.93
CA ALA A 291 -6.54 -10.88 -1.19
C ALA A 291 -6.22 -12.09 -2.10
N GLU A 292 -6.78 -12.15 -3.31
CA GLU A 292 -6.46 -13.19 -4.31
C GLU A 292 -4.97 -13.20 -4.67
N ILE A 293 -4.41 -12.03 -4.97
CA ILE A 293 -3.00 -11.89 -5.33
C ILE A 293 -2.10 -12.32 -4.17
N VAL A 294 -2.43 -11.94 -2.94
CA VAL A 294 -1.65 -12.34 -1.75
C VAL A 294 -1.63 -13.86 -1.57
N ARG A 295 -2.71 -14.56 -1.93
CA ARG A 295 -2.78 -16.02 -1.92
C ARG A 295 -2.08 -16.68 -3.12
N GLY A 296 -1.49 -15.90 -4.03
CA GLY A 296 -0.89 -16.39 -5.28
C GLY A 296 -1.92 -16.85 -6.32
N ALA A 297 -3.19 -16.46 -6.15
CA ALA A 297 -4.25 -16.79 -7.09
C ALA A 297 -4.30 -15.77 -8.25
N ALA A 298 -4.77 -16.22 -9.42
CA ALA A 298 -5.13 -15.31 -10.50
C ALA A 298 -6.40 -14.53 -10.12
N LEU A 299 -6.50 -13.29 -10.59
CA LEU A 299 -7.69 -12.46 -10.36
C LEU A 299 -8.94 -13.11 -10.96
N THR A 300 -9.97 -13.32 -10.13
CA THR A 300 -11.27 -13.84 -10.58
C THR A 300 -11.96 -12.87 -11.53
N GLN A 301 -11.84 -11.57 -11.25
CA GLN A 301 -12.39 -10.50 -12.06
C GLN A 301 -11.33 -9.42 -12.27
N LYS A 302 -10.91 -9.22 -13.53
CA LYS A 302 -10.03 -8.10 -13.85
C LYS A 302 -10.80 -6.77 -13.75
N PRO A 303 -10.17 -5.71 -13.22
CA PRO A 303 -10.81 -4.40 -13.16
C PRO A 303 -10.99 -3.84 -14.57
N PHE A 304 -12.17 -3.28 -14.83
CA PHE A 304 -12.48 -2.50 -16.01
C PHE A 304 -12.28 -1.02 -15.67
N LEU A 305 -11.29 -0.39 -16.30
CA LEU A 305 -10.80 0.95 -15.94
C LEU A 305 -11.27 2.06 -16.90
N ASP A 306 -11.90 1.73 -18.03
CA ASP A 306 -12.38 2.73 -18.98
C ASP A 306 -13.64 3.43 -18.46
N ARG A 307 -13.45 4.58 -17.82
CA ARG A 307 -14.55 5.41 -17.30
C ARG A 307 -15.30 6.18 -18.39
N GLY A 308 -14.80 6.17 -19.62
CA GLY A 308 -15.43 6.84 -20.76
C GLY A 308 -16.83 6.30 -21.08
N ILE A 309 -17.16 5.08 -20.65
CA ILE A 309 -18.45 4.44 -20.88
C ILE A 309 -19.64 5.16 -20.23
N ILE A 310 -19.40 5.97 -19.18
CA ILE A 310 -20.42 6.80 -18.51
C ILE A 310 -20.18 8.31 -18.72
N ARG A 311 -19.55 8.70 -19.84
CA ARG A 311 -19.30 10.12 -20.14
C ARG A 311 -20.60 10.85 -20.49
N SER A 312 -20.67 12.13 -20.10
CA SER A 312 -21.68 13.08 -20.53
C SER A 312 -21.75 13.19 -22.06
N LYS A 313 -22.96 13.39 -22.60
CA LYS A 313 -23.20 13.60 -24.03
C LYS A 313 -22.61 14.93 -24.48
N GLN A 314 -22.35 15.04 -25.77
CA GLN A 314 -21.86 16.27 -26.39
C GLN A 314 -22.83 16.66 -27.55
N PRO A 315 -23.70 17.66 -27.36
CA PRO A 315 -23.90 18.46 -26.14
C PRO A 315 -24.63 17.69 -25.01
N PRO A 316 -24.50 18.10 -23.74
CA PRO A 316 -25.25 17.53 -22.62
C PRO A 316 -26.77 17.63 -22.86
N LYS A 317 -27.51 16.56 -22.57
CA LYS A 317 -28.97 16.49 -22.74
C LYS A 317 -29.67 16.15 -21.42
N ILE A 318 -30.12 17.20 -20.75
CA ILE A 318 -30.87 17.09 -19.49
C ILE A 318 -32.36 16.91 -19.82
N GLU A 319 -32.91 15.74 -19.50
CA GLU A 319 -34.29 15.34 -19.80
C GLU A 319 -35.19 15.32 -18.54
N PHE A 320 -34.60 15.45 -17.35
CA PHE A 320 -35.28 15.41 -16.06
C PHE A 320 -34.90 16.62 -15.19
N PRO A 321 -35.76 17.03 -14.24
CA PRO A 321 -35.56 18.25 -13.45
C PRO A 321 -34.47 18.14 -12.37
N HIS A 322 -34.07 16.92 -11.97
CA HIS A 322 -33.03 16.67 -10.96
C HIS A 322 -33.17 17.46 -9.65
N THR A 323 -34.39 17.46 -9.08
CA THR A 323 -34.73 18.19 -7.86
C THR A 323 -33.99 17.71 -6.61
N GLU A 324 -33.35 16.53 -6.67
CA GLU A 324 -32.42 16.01 -5.65
C GLU A 324 -31.29 16.98 -5.27
N TYR A 325 -30.93 17.91 -6.17
CA TYR A 325 -29.86 18.90 -5.96
C TYR A 325 -30.39 20.30 -5.64
N SER A 326 -31.69 20.45 -5.44
CA SER A 326 -32.29 21.73 -5.04
C SER A 326 -32.07 22.00 -3.56
N VAL A 327 -31.73 23.24 -3.21
CA VAL A 327 -31.61 23.66 -1.81
C VAL A 327 -33.01 23.81 -1.23
N ILE A 328 -33.28 23.11 -0.12
CA ILE A 328 -34.51 23.29 0.66
C ILE A 328 -34.23 24.24 1.80
N ASP A 329 -34.94 25.37 1.83
CA ASP A 329 -34.86 26.34 2.91
C ASP A 329 -35.28 25.72 4.25
N ALA A 330 -34.49 26.02 5.28
CA ALA A 330 -34.78 25.70 6.68
C ALA A 330 -34.77 27.01 7.49
N PRO A 331 -35.89 27.75 7.54
CA PRO A 331 -35.94 29.01 8.27
C PRO A 331 -35.66 28.82 9.78
N PRO A 332 -35.24 29.87 10.50
CA PRO A 332 -35.03 29.79 11.95
C PRO A 332 -36.25 29.21 12.68
N GLY A 333 -36.03 28.26 13.59
CA GLY A 333 -37.09 27.56 14.33
C GLY A 333 -37.72 26.36 13.60
N SER A 334 -37.16 25.93 12.47
CA SER A 334 -37.68 24.76 11.72
C SER A 334 -37.34 23.41 12.37
N PHE A 335 -36.43 23.40 13.34
CA PHE A 335 -35.99 22.22 14.08
C PHE A 335 -35.54 22.61 15.48
N THR A 336 -35.38 21.63 16.36
CA THR A 336 -34.91 21.87 17.73
C THR A 336 -33.41 22.23 17.69
N PRO A 337 -32.98 23.40 18.21
CA PRO A 337 -31.57 23.74 18.27
C PRO A 337 -30.87 22.84 19.29
N PHE A 338 -29.83 22.12 18.85
CA PHE A 338 -28.97 21.28 19.69
C PHE A 338 -27.56 21.87 19.83
N GLU A 339 -27.42 23.19 19.71
CA GLU A 339 -26.15 23.89 19.89
C GLU A 339 -25.47 23.41 21.19
N ASP A 340 -24.15 23.22 21.13
CA ASP A 340 -23.27 22.70 22.20
C ASP A 340 -23.38 21.21 22.59
N HIS A 341 -24.17 20.38 21.90
CA HIS A 341 -24.26 18.95 22.23
C HIS A 341 -23.31 18.08 21.40
N GLN A 342 -22.48 17.29 22.09
CA GLN A 342 -21.63 16.28 21.45
C GLN A 342 -22.49 15.20 20.77
N LEU A 343 -22.15 14.85 19.52
CA LEU A 343 -22.79 13.74 18.82
C LEU A 343 -22.47 12.42 19.51
N ILE A 344 -23.52 11.67 19.83
CA ILE A 344 -23.44 10.34 20.38
C ILE A 344 -23.71 9.34 19.27
N PHE A 345 -22.73 8.50 18.96
CA PHE A 345 -22.89 7.39 18.03
C PHE A 345 -23.42 6.15 18.75
N ARG A 346 -24.40 5.48 18.14
CA ARG A 346 -25.00 4.23 18.65
C ARG A 346 -25.30 3.27 17.51
N SER A 347 -25.23 1.99 17.83
CA SER A 347 -25.67 0.91 16.96
C SER A 347 -26.99 0.30 17.44
N PHE A 348 -27.87 0.01 16.50
CA PHE A 348 -29.18 -0.61 16.69
C PHE A 348 -29.24 -1.86 15.83
N SER A 349 -29.38 -3.03 16.47
CA SER A 349 -29.36 -4.31 15.77
C SER A 349 -30.77 -4.86 15.64
N PHE A 350 -31.10 -5.37 14.45
CA PHE A 350 -32.39 -5.94 14.10
C PHE A 350 -32.19 -7.39 13.67
N THR A 351 -32.87 -8.30 14.35
CA THR A 351 -32.91 -9.73 14.03
C THR A 351 -33.79 -10.00 12.80
N PRO A 352 -33.65 -11.16 12.15
CA PRO A 352 -34.52 -11.54 11.03
C PRO A 352 -36.01 -11.51 11.38
N GLN A 353 -36.38 -11.87 12.61
CA GLN A 353 -37.75 -11.90 13.11
C GLN A 353 -38.32 -10.48 13.22
N GLU A 354 -37.57 -9.58 13.86
CA GLU A 354 -37.92 -8.16 13.99
C GLU A 354 -38.07 -7.50 12.61
N LEU A 355 -37.16 -7.78 11.68
CA LEU A 355 -37.24 -7.28 10.32
C LEU A 355 -38.43 -7.85 9.53
N SER A 356 -38.83 -9.09 9.79
CA SER A 356 -40.00 -9.70 9.16
C SER A 356 -41.28 -9.09 9.71
N HIS A 357 -41.36 -8.91 11.03
CA HIS A 357 -42.48 -8.25 11.67
C HIS A 357 -42.63 -6.79 11.22
N LEU A 358 -41.52 -6.05 11.10
CA LEU A 358 -41.53 -4.69 10.58
C LEU A 358 -42.07 -4.60 9.14
N LYS A 359 -41.79 -5.60 8.30
CA LYS A 359 -42.39 -5.70 6.95
C LYS A 359 -43.90 -5.93 7.02
N GLU A 360 -44.37 -6.79 7.92
CA GLU A 360 -45.80 -7.03 8.13
C GLU A 360 -46.53 -5.75 8.54
N ILE A 361 -45.97 -5.00 9.51
CA ILE A 361 -46.50 -3.69 9.94
C ILE A 361 -46.60 -2.74 8.73
N ALA A 362 -45.55 -2.65 7.92
CA ALA A 362 -45.54 -1.77 6.76
C ALA A 362 -46.55 -2.15 5.67
N MET A 363 -46.99 -3.41 5.61
CA MET A 363 -47.95 -3.91 4.62
C MET A 363 -49.38 -4.00 5.16
N ALA A 364 -49.60 -3.75 6.45
CA ALA A 364 -50.88 -4.01 7.14
C ALA A 364 -52.06 -3.19 6.60
N ASP A 365 -51.81 -2.00 6.05
CA ASP A 365 -52.84 -1.11 5.49
C ASP A 365 -53.16 -1.38 4.01
N GLY A 366 -52.46 -2.32 3.36
CA GLY A 366 -52.67 -2.71 1.97
C GLY A 366 -52.20 -1.71 0.92
N VAL A 367 -51.57 -0.58 1.30
CA VAL A 367 -51.05 0.42 0.34
C VAL A 367 -49.87 -0.12 -0.45
N ILE A 368 -49.06 -0.96 0.19
CA ILE A 368 -47.95 -1.70 -0.43
C ILE A 368 -48.15 -3.20 -0.20
N ASN A 369 -47.74 -4.01 -1.17
CA ASN A 369 -47.87 -5.47 -1.12
C ASN A 369 -46.53 -6.21 -0.98
N LYS A 370 -45.42 -5.48 -1.06
CA LYS A 370 -44.05 -6.01 -0.92
C LYS A 370 -43.14 -4.89 -0.43
N CYS A 371 -42.15 -5.23 0.39
CA CYS A 371 -41.06 -4.32 0.75
C CYS A 371 -39.78 -5.08 1.06
N THR A 372 -38.65 -4.42 0.86
CA THR A 372 -37.32 -4.96 1.19
C THR A 372 -36.93 -4.57 2.60
N THR A 373 -35.97 -5.29 3.19
CA THR A 373 -35.36 -4.90 4.48
C THR A 373 -34.82 -3.47 4.42
N PHE A 374 -34.14 -3.10 3.32
CA PHE A 374 -33.64 -1.74 3.11
C PHE A 374 -34.77 -0.72 3.17
N THR A 375 -35.80 -0.87 2.34
CA THR A 375 -36.89 0.12 2.23
C THR A 375 -37.64 0.32 3.54
N VAL A 376 -37.91 -0.76 4.28
CA VAL A 376 -38.68 -0.66 5.54
C VAL A 376 -37.85 -0.09 6.69
N LEU A 377 -36.57 -0.47 6.79
CA LEU A 377 -35.67 0.07 7.82
C LEU A 377 -35.31 1.53 7.55
N THR A 378 -35.12 1.90 6.29
CA THR A 378 -34.94 3.30 5.86
C THR A 378 -36.16 4.14 6.17
N ALA A 379 -37.38 3.63 5.90
CA ALA A 379 -38.61 4.32 6.24
C ALA A 379 -38.75 4.56 7.75
N LEU A 380 -38.52 3.51 8.56
CA LEU A 380 -38.60 3.58 10.02
C LEU A 380 -37.57 4.57 10.59
N SER A 381 -36.31 4.46 10.15
CA SER A 381 -35.23 5.32 10.64
C SER A 381 -35.40 6.77 10.20
N TRP A 382 -35.88 7.03 8.98
CA TRP A 382 -36.17 8.39 8.52
C TRP A 382 -37.29 9.04 9.35
N ARG A 383 -38.36 8.30 9.63
CA ARG A 383 -39.46 8.74 10.49
C ARG A 383 -38.99 9.01 11.92
N ALA A 384 -38.29 8.04 12.54
CA ALA A 384 -37.78 8.16 13.90
C ALA A 384 -36.78 9.32 14.05
N ARG A 385 -35.85 9.49 13.10
CA ARG A 385 -34.84 10.57 13.13
C ARG A 385 -35.48 11.94 12.94
N THR A 386 -36.45 12.05 12.02
CA THR A 386 -37.21 13.28 11.79
C THR A 386 -37.94 13.75 13.07
N GLN A 387 -38.58 12.80 13.76
CA GLN A 387 -39.25 13.11 15.03
C GLN A 387 -38.26 13.40 16.15
N ALA A 388 -37.15 12.66 16.25
CA ALA A 388 -36.13 12.84 17.29
C ALA A 388 -35.39 14.19 17.21
N VAL A 389 -35.13 14.69 16.00
CA VAL A 389 -34.54 16.02 15.76
C VAL A 389 -35.57 17.15 15.98
N GLY A 390 -36.86 16.80 16.07
CA GLY A 390 -37.94 17.74 16.33
C GLY A 390 -38.16 18.71 15.19
N LEU A 391 -38.24 18.20 13.94
CA LEU A 391 -38.60 19.03 12.79
C LEU A 391 -40.05 19.52 12.92
N SER A 392 -40.29 20.80 12.64
CA SER A 392 -41.63 21.39 12.62
C SER A 392 -42.53 20.70 11.58
N PRO A 393 -43.83 20.48 11.82
CA PRO A 393 -44.69 19.67 10.94
C PRO A 393 -44.72 20.11 9.46
N ASN A 394 -44.60 21.42 9.20
CA ASN A 394 -44.57 21.99 7.85
C ASN A 394 -43.17 21.99 7.21
N GLN A 395 -42.11 21.76 7.99
CA GLN A 395 -40.75 21.70 7.48
C GLN A 395 -40.60 20.48 6.57
N LYS A 396 -39.97 20.68 5.42
CA LYS A 396 -39.61 19.57 4.53
C LYS A 396 -38.43 18.80 5.10
N THR A 397 -38.53 17.47 5.09
CA THR A 397 -37.43 16.56 5.39
C THR A 397 -36.99 15.84 4.12
N ILE A 398 -35.68 15.62 4.00
CA ILE A 398 -35.04 15.00 2.83
C ILE A 398 -34.41 13.70 3.28
N LEU A 399 -34.70 12.63 2.56
CA LEU A 399 -33.96 11.38 2.64
C LEU A 399 -33.10 11.22 1.39
N LEU A 400 -31.82 10.94 1.57
CA LEU A 400 -30.85 10.67 0.50
C LEU A 400 -30.28 9.26 0.66
N PHE A 401 -30.17 8.50 -0.43
CA PHE A 401 -29.53 7.18 -0.40
C PHE A 401 -28.95 6.78 -1.77
N PRO A 402 -27.82 6.04 -1.80
CA PRO A 402 -27.22 5.62 -3.04
C PRO A 402 -27.98 4.45 -3.67
N VAL A 403 -28.17 4.52 -4.99
CA VAL A 403 -28.67 3.43 -5.82
C VAL A 403 -27.55 2.94 -6.73
N ASP A 404 -27.18 1.67 -6.60
CA ASP A 404 -26.25 1.02 -7.54
C ASP A 404 -26.88 0.99 -8.93
N SER A 405 -26.18 1.60 -9.87
CA SER A 405 -26.66 1.89 -11.21
C SER A 405 -26.03 0.99 -12.27
N ARG A 406 -25.06 0.12 -11.91
CA ARG A 406 -24.34 -0.76 -12.86
C ARG A 406 -25.27 -1.55 -13.76
N SER A 407 -26.31 -2.16 -13.18
CA SER A 407 -27.31 -2.97 -13.90
C SER A 407 -28.39 -2.16 -14.60
N LYS A 408 -28.47 -0.85 -14.33
CA LYS A 408 -29.53 0.05 -14.81
C LYS A 408 -29.16 0.76 -16.11
N PHE A 409 -27.88 0.83 -16.46
CA PHE A 409 -27.43 1.29 -17.77
C PHE A 409 -27.84 0.34 -18.89
N GLN A 410 -28.01 0.88 -20.10
CA GLN A 410 -28.23 0.09 -21.31
C GLN A 410 -27.14 0.42 -22.35
N PRO A 411 -26.24 -0.55 -22.67
CA PRO A 411 -26.06 -1.84 -21.99
C PRO A 411 -25.58 -1.68 -20.53
N PRO A 412 -25.74 -2.71 -19.66
CA PRO A 412 -25.20 -2.68 -18.30
C PRO A 412 -23.68 -2.43 -18.29
N LEU A 413 -23.17 -1.84 -17.20
CA LEU A 413 -21.73 -1.66 -17.07
C LEU A 413 -21.00 -3.00 -17.04
N PRO A 414 -19.78 -3.08 -17.59
CA PRO A 414 -18.96 -4.29 -17.55
C PRO A 414 -18.75 -4.78 -16.13
N LYS A 415 -18.67 -6.12 -15.97
CA LYS A 415 -18.23 -6.70 -14.70
C LYS A 415 -16.81 -6.21 -14.36
N GLY A 416 -16.57 -5.94 -13.08
CA GLY A 416 -15.30 -5.36 -12.61
C GLY A 416 -15.15 -3.86 -12.89
N TYR A 417 -16.21 -3.13 -13.31
CA TYR A 417 -16.15 -1.68 -13.43
C TYR A 417 -15.67 -1.03 -12.13
N PHE A 418 -14.47 -0.44 -12.19
CA PHE A 418 -13.81 0.17 -11.04
C PHE A 418 -13.95 1.70 -11.07
N GLY A 419 -14.96 2.18 -10.35
CA GLY A 419 -15.31 3.59 -10.28
C GLY A 419 -16.61 3.81 -9.51
N ASN A 420 -17.06 5.07 -9.40
CA ASN A 420 -18.39 5.34 -8.90
C ASN A 420 -19.43 4.98 -9.98
N ALA A 421 -20.37 4.13 -9.63
CA ALA A 421 -21.58 3.86 -10.43
C ALA A 421 -22.83 3.87 -9.52
N ILE A 422 -22.83 4.78 -8.55
CA ILE A 422 -23.97 5.07 -7.69
C ILE A 422 -24.61 6.40 -8.10
N LEU A 423 -25.94 6.47 -8.03
CA LEU A 423 -26.67 7.72 -8.09
C LEU A 423 -27.34 7.97 -6.73
N LEU A 424 -27.18 9.18 -6.19
CA LEU A 424 -27.82 9.55 -4.93
C LEU A 424 -29.28 9.94 -5.21
N MET A 425 -30.23 9.10 -4.77
CA MET A 425 -31.65 9.36 -4.91
C MET A 425 -32.19 10.15 -3.73
N HIS A 426 -33.27 10.89 -3.98
CA HIS A 426 -33.91 11.74 -2.99
C HIS A 426 -35.38 11.36 -2.76
N CYS A 427 -35.83 11.53 -1.52
CA CYS A 427 -37.25 11.54 -1.16
C CYS A 427 -37.53 12.78 -0.32
N VAL A 428 -38.64 13.47 -0.59
CA VAL A 428 -39.01 14.71 0.11
C VAL A 428 -40.48 14.66 0.49
N CYS A 429 -40.78 14.97 1.75
CA CYS A 429 -42.15 15.19 2.25
C CYS A 429 -42.11 16.16 3.44
N SER A 430 -43.27 16.61 3.95
CA SER A 430 -43.24 17.36 5.22
C SER A 430 -42.99 16.44 6.41
N ALA A 431 -42.39 16.96 7.48
CA ALA A 431 -42.15 16.20 8.69
C ALA A 431 -43.46 15.67 9.31
N GLY A 432 -44.53 16.47 9.28
CA GLY A 432 -45.86 16.06 9.73
C GLY A 432 -46.41 14.88 8.92
N GLU A 433 -46.34 14.94 7.59
CA GLU A 433 -46.77 13.83 6.74
C GLU A 433 -45.98 12.55 7.04
N LEU A 434 -44.67 12.65 7.23
CA LEU A 434 -43.82 11.49 7.51
C LEU A 434 -44.15 10.84 8.85
N ILE A 435 -44.45 11.65 9.87
CA ILE A 435 -44.69 11.17 11.24
C ILE A 435 -46.11 10.63 11.40
N GLU A 436 -47.11 11.31 10.83
CA GLU A 436 -48.54 11.01 11.03
C GLU A 436 -49.06 9.91 10.10
N LYS A 437 -48.53 9.79 8.87
CA LYS A 437 -48.96 8.74 7.94
C LYS A 437 -48.40 7.36 8.34
N PRO A 438 -49.07 6.26 7.95
CA PRO A 438 -48.56 4.92 8.18
C PRO A 438 -47.18 4.69 7.57
N LEU A 439 -46.42 3.72 8.12
CA LEU A 439 -45.07 3.39 7.65
C LEU A 439 -45.02 3.06 6.14
N SER A 440 -46.11 2.49 5.60
CA SER A 440 -46.30 2.20 4.18
C SER A 440 -46.09 3.42 3.28
N PHE A 441 -46.43 4.63 3.73
CA PHE A 441 -46.27 5.89 2.99
C PHE A 441 -44.79 6.14 2.69
N ALA A 442 -43.95 6.11 3.73
CA ALA A 442 -42.52 6.32 3.60
C ALA A 442 -41.85 5.21 2.77
N VAL A 443 -42.27 3.95 2.97
CA VAL A 443 -41.77 2.81 2.17
C VAL A 443 -42.10 3.01 0.69
N LYS A 444 -43.32 3.42 0.37
CA LYS A 444 -43.75 3.68 -1.01
C LYS A 444 -42.92 4.77 -1.67
N LEU A 445 -42.67 5.89 -0.99
CA LEU A 445 -41.82 6.96 -1.51
C LEU A 445 -40.40 6.45 -1.87
N ILE A 446 -39.81 5.63 -0.99
CA ILE A 446 -38.47 5.07 -1.21
C ILE A 446 -38.49 4.08 -2.40
N GLN A 447 -39.53 3.24 -2.51
CA GLN A 447 -39.67 2.31 -3.63
C GLN A 447 -39.80 3.04 -4.97
N GLU A 448 -40.66 4.06 -5.03
CA GLU A 448 -40.86 4.88 -6.23
C GLU A 448 -39.56 5.60 -6.62
N ALA A 449 -38.80 6.11 -5.64
CA ALA A 449 -37.49 6.72 -5.89
C ALA A 449 -36.48 5.70 -6.45
N ILE A 450 -36.42 4.48 -5.91
CA ILE A 450 -35.54 3.41 -6.43
C ILE A 450 -35.93 3.01 -7.85
N ASP A 451 -37.23 2.83 -8.10
CA ASP A 451 -37.78 2.34 -9.37
C ASP A 451 -37.69 3.39 -10.49
N SER A 452 -37.63 4.68 -10.14
CA SER A 452 -37.46 5.77 -11.12
C SER A 452 -36.08 5.82 -11.78
N VAL A 453 -35.05 5.21 -11.17
CA VAL A 453 -33.69 5.19 -11.74
C VAL A 453 -33.64 4.23 -12.93
N THR A 454 -33.60 4.81 -14.12
CA THR A 454 -33.50 4.15 -15.42
C THR A 454 -32.25 4.63 -16.17
N ASP A 455 -31.85 3.96 -17.25
CA ASP A 455 -30.74 4.42 -18.11
C ASP A 455 -30.91 5.88 -18.57
N LYS A 456 -32.13 6.27 -18.97
CA LYS A 456 -32.42 7.66 -19.38
C LYS A 456 -32.24 8.64 -18.22
N TYR A 457 -32.72 8.29 -17.03
CA TYR A 457 -32.55 9.12 -15.84
C TYR A 457 -31.07 9.28 -15.50
N LEU A 458 -30.31 8.18 -15.50
CA LEU A 458 -28.87 8.18 -15.22
C LEU A 458 -28.09 9.06 -16.21
N ARG A 459 -28.36 8.93 -17.50
CA ARG A 459 -27.70 9.73 -18.53
C ARG A 459 -28.04 11.21 -18.39
N SER A 460 -29.30 11.54 -18.09
CA SER A 460 -29.69 12.91 -17.78
C SER A 460 -29.00 13.46 -16.53
N SER A 461 -28.84 12.64 -15.47
CA SER A 461 -28.10 13.04 -14.26
C SER A 461 -26.63 13.33 -14.56
N ILE A 462 -25.99 12.47 -15.35
CA ILE A 462 -24.59 12.68 -15.79
C ILE A 462 -24.46 14.00 -16.56
N ASP A 463 -25.37 14.25 -17.51
CA ASP A 463 -25.40 15.49 -18.28
C ASP A 463 -25.70 16.71 -17.38
N TYR A 464 -26.54 16.54 -16.36
CA TYR A 464 -26.84 17.58 -15.36
C TYR A 464 -25.61 17.94 -14.52
N PHE A 465 -24.82 16.96 -14.09
CA PHE A 465 -23.59 17.19 -13.33
C PHE A 465 -22.52 17.94 -14.12
N GLU A 466 -22.38 17.61 -15.41
CA GLU A 466 -21.44 18.29 -16.31
C GLU A 466 -21.72 19.80 -16.40
N VAL A 467 -23.01 20.15 -16.50
CA VAL A 467 -23.46 21.53 -16.70
C VAL A 467 -23.53 22.31 -15.38
N HIS A 468 -24.14 21.74 -14.35
CA HIS A 468 -24.51 22.50 -13.14
C HIS A 468 -23.54 22.34 -11.99
N LYS A 469 -22.74 21.26 -11.95
CA LYS A 469 -21.79 20.94 -10.87
C LYS A 469 -22.39 21.20 -9.48
N PRO A 470 -23.53 20.54 -9.16
CA PRO A 470 -24.29 20.86 -7.96
C PRO A 470 -23.51 20.52 -6.69
N ASP A 471 -23.58 21.41 -5.70
CA ASP A 471 -23.09 21.13 -4.35
C ASP A 471 -24.20 20.48 -3.51
N LEU A 472 -23.85 19.42 -2.78
CA LEU A 472 -24.75 18.80 -1.81
C LEU A 472 -24.65 19.54 -0.47
N THR A 473 -25.70 20.28 -0.12
CA THR A 473 -25.81 20.93 1.19
C THR A 473 -26.58 20.04 2.15
N PHE A 474 -25.94 19.62 3.24
CA PHE A 474 -26.60 18.85 4.29
C PHE A 474 -27.09 19.77 5.40
N THR A 475 -28.41 19.83 5.59
CA THR A 475 -29.04 20.54 6.70
C THR A 475 -29.50 19.56 7.78
N PRO A 476 -29.88 20.03 8.99
CA PRO A 476 -30.53 19.18 9.97
C PRO A 476 -31.82 18.51 9.48
N ALA A 477 -32.44 18.97 8.40
CA ALA A 477 -33.60 18.31 7.77
C ALA A 477 -33.21 17.16 6.82
N THR A 478 -31.92 17.02 6.51
CA THR A 478 -31.38 16.01 5.59
C THR A 478 -30.93 14.77 6.36
N PHE A 479 -31.42 13.61 5.93
CA PHE A 479 -31.03 12.31 6.44
C PHE A 479 -30.46 11.48 5.31
N VAL A 480 -29.22 11.02 5.46
CA VAL A 480 -28.54 10.18 4.48
C VAL A 480 -28.54 8.75 5.00
N VAL A 481 -28.88 7.80 4.14
CA VAL A 481 -28.75 6.37 4.44
C VAL A 481 -27.80 5.76 3.43
N SER A 482 -26.80 5.04 3.92
CA SER A 482 -25.93 4.19 3.11
C SER A 482 -26.03 2.75 3.60
N THR A 483 -25.73 1.80 2.72
CA THR A 483 -25.81 0.38 3.05
C THR A 483 -24.62 -0.40 2.52
N TRP A 484 -24.07 -1.21 3.40
CA TRP A 484 -22.98 -2.15 3.14
C TRP A 484 -23.48 -3.60 3.17
N MET A 485 -24.80 -3.81 3.26
CA MET A 485 -25.41 -5.15 3.40
C MET A 485 -25.18 -6.08 2.20
N ARG A 486 -24.79 -5.55 1.04
CA ARG A 486 -24.55 -6.31 -0.20
C ARG A 486 -23.08 -6.33 -0.63
N LEU A 487 -22.20 -5.72 0.16
CA LEU A 487 -20.77 -5.72 -0.14
C LEU A 487 -20.18 -7.06 0.30
N SER A 488 -19.38 -7.67 -0.57
CA SER A 488 -18.89 -9.05 -0.39
C SER A 488 -17.65 -9.10 0.49
N TYR A 489 -17.86 -8.98 1.81
CA TYR A 489 -16.77 -9.00 2.79
C TYR A 489 -16.34 -10.39 3.22
N GLU A 490 -17.24 -11.37 3.12
CA GLU A 490 -16.95 -12.77 3.47
C GLU A 490 -15.90 -13.39 2.53
N ASP A 491 -15.72 -12.82 1.33
CA ASP A 491 -14.74 -13.26 0.34
C ASP A 491 -13.32 -12.68 0.58
N ILE A 492 -13.18 -11.72 1.51
CA ILE A 492 -11.89 -11.10 1.82
C ILE A 492 -11.05 -12.08 2.65
N ASP A 493 -10.19 -12.87 2.02
CA ASP A 493 -9.34 -13.85 2.72
C ASP A 493 -7.85 -13.69 2.34
N PHE A 494 -7.00 -13.14 3.20
CA PHE A 494 -5.57 -13.03 2.87
C PHE A 494 -4.77 -14.33 3.01
N GLY A 495 -5.43 -15.50 3.05
CA GLY A 495 -4.87 -16.81 3.38
C GLY A 495 -4.97 -17.15 4.87
N VAL A 496 -5.79 -16.41 5.60
CA VAL A 496 -5.93 -16.47 7.07
C VAL A 496 -7.40 -16.49 7.51
N GLY A 497 -8.33 -16.61 6.57
CA GLY A 497 -9.77 -16.53 6.79
C GLY A 497 -10.34 -15.12 6.60
N ALA A 498 -11.67 -15.04 6.64
CA ALA A 498 -12.44 -13.82 6.47
C ALA A 498 -12.31 -12.87 7.68
N PRO A 499 -12.51 -11.54 7.49
CA PRO A 499 -12.54 -10.59 8.60
C PRO A 499 -13.64 -10.93 9.61
N THR A 500 -13.30 -10.87 10.89
CA THR A 500 -14.27 -11.12 11.98
C THR A 500 -15.23 -9.95 12.21
N GLN A 501 -14.79 -8.74 11.88
CA GLN A 501 -15.56 -7.50 12.03
C GLN A 501 -15.23 -6.54 10.89
N ILE A 502 -16.22 -5.76 10.46
CA ILE A 502 -16.05 -4.68 9.49
C ILE A 502 -16.94 -3.49 9.86
N GLY A 503 -16.41 -2.28 9.73
CA GLY A 503 -17.15 -1.07 10.05
C GLY A 503 -16.40 0.20 9.63
N PRO A 504 -17.09 1.34 9.66
CA PRO A 504 -16.47 2.63 9.36
C PRO A 504 -15.61 3.10 10.52
N VAL A 505 -14.46 3.72 10.20
CA VAL A 505 -13.66 4.47 11.18
C VAL A 505 -14.38 5.78 11.55
N VAL A 506 -14.80 6.52 10.52
CA VAL A 506 -15.53 7.79 10.63
C VAL A 506 -16.94 7.66 10.07
N LEU A 507 -17.92 8.19 10.78
CA LEU A 507 -19.31 8.33 10.33
C LEU A 507 -19.76 9.79 10.43
N PRO A 508 -20.23 10.42 9.34
CA PRO A 508 -20.81 11.77 9.35
C PRO A 508 -22.08 11.88 10.19
N GLU A 509 -22.39 13.09 10.67
CA GLU A 509 -23.55 13.40 11.54
C GLU A 509 -24.90 12.99 10.95
N ASN A 510 -25.14 13.29 9.67
CA ASN A 510 -26.44 13.04 9.03
C ASN A 510 -26.54 11.66 8.36
N LEU A 511 -25.55 10.78 8.56
CA LEU A 511 -25.50 9.47 7.91
C LEU A 511 -25.92 8.35 8.87
N ALA A 512 -26.90 7.54 8.46
CA ALA A 512 -27.08 6.20 8.98
C ALA A 512 -26.45 5.17 8.03
N LEU A 513 -25.67 4.23 8.60
CA LEU A 513 -25.04 3.15 7.86
C LEU A 513 -25.63 1.80 8.26
N TYR A 514 -26.03 1.00 7.28
CA TYR A 514 -26.50 -0.37 7.52
C TYR A 514 -25.40 -1.38 7.23
N LEU A 515 -25.01 -2.13 8.25
CA LEU A 515 -24.00 -3.19 8.22
C LEU A 515 -24.68 -4.56 8.31
N PRO A 516 -24.18 -5.59 7.60
CA PRO A 516 -24.65 -6.96 7.77
C PRO A 516 -24.26 -7.51 9.16
N ARG A 517 -25.16 -8.27 9.79
CA ARG A 517 -24.89 -8.99 11.05
C ARG A 517 -25.50 -10.39 11.00
N GLY A 518 -24.76 -11.35 10.46
CA GLY A 518 -25.30 -12.66 10.11
C GLY A 518 -26.51 -12.51 9.18
N LYS A 519 -27.68 -13.03 9.58
CA LYS A 519 -28.95 -12.84 8.83
C LYS A 519 -29.70 -11.56 9.19
N GLY A 520 -29.23 -10.80 10.18
CA GLY A 520 -29.81 -9.53 10.63
C GLY A 520 -29.08 -8.31 10.07
N VAL A 521 -29.44 -7.13 10.58
CA VAL A 521 -28.87 -5.85 10.17
C VAL A 521 -28.52 -5.03 11.40
N THR A 522 -27.37 -4.35 11.38
CA THR A 522 -27.02 -3.33 12.37
C THR A 522 -27.01 -1.96 11.71
N MET A 523 -27.81 -1.04 12.25
CA MET A 523 -27.80 0.36 11.87
C MET A 523 -26.90 1.15 12.81
N LEU A 524 -25.97 1.93 12.26
CA LEU A 524 -25.10 2.85 12.99
C LEU A 524 -25.44 4.29 12.60
N LEU A 525 -25.66 5.17 13.57
CA LEU A 525 -25.83 6.62 13.33
C LEU A 525 -25.37 7.45 14.53
N GLY A 526 -25.14 8.74 14.30
CA GLY A 526 -24.87 9.74 15.33
C GLY A 526 -26.02 10.73 15.47
N LEU A 527 -26.37 11.12 16.69
CA LEU A 527 -27.32 12.20 16.97
C LEU A 527 -26.87 12.97 18.22
N PRO A 528 -27.29 14.23 18.38
CA PRO A 528 -27.19 14.92 19.67
C PRO A 528 -27.83 14.09 20.79
N GLY A 529 -27.25 14.13 22.00
CA GLY A 529 -27.67 13.27 23.12
C GLY A 529 -29.19 13.22 23.37
N PRO A 530 -29.88 14.37 23.52
CA PRO A 530 -31.33 14.40 23.72
C PRO A 530 -32.12 13.77 22.57
N ALA A 531 -31.70 14.02 21.32
CA ALA A 531 -32.32 13.41 20.14
C ALA A 531 -32.07 11.89 20.11
N MET A 532 -30.88 11.43 20.52
CA MET A 532 -30.56 10.01 20.59
C MET A 532 -31.46 9.26 21.59
N ASP A 533 -31.79 9.86 22.73
CA ASP A 533 -32.69 9.26 23.71
C ASP A 533 -34.11 9.08 23.16
N ILE A 534 -34.62 10.08 22.44
CA ILE A 534 -35.93 9.99 21.76
C ILE A 534 -35.87 8.93 20.65
N PHE A 535 -34.83 8.97 19.81
CA PHE A 535 -34.65 8.05 18.70
C PHE A 535 -34.62 6.58 19.16
N ARG A 536 -33.94 6.29 20.28
CA ARG A 536 -33.86 4.93 20.85
C ARG A 536 -35.24 4.35 21.17
N GLU A 537 -36.17 5.17 21.63
CA GLU A 537 -37.53 4.70 21.92
C GLU A 537 -38.35 4.54 20.64
N LEU A 538 -38.21 5.47 19.68
CA LEU A 538 -38.95 5.43 18.42
C LEU A 538 -38.53 4.30 17.48
N ILE A 539 -37.25 3.89 17.52
CA ILE A 539 -36.75 2.86 16.61
C ILE A 539 -37.17 1.43 16.98
N LYS A 540 -37.82 1.25 18.14
CA LYS A 540 -38.35 -0.05 18.59
C LYS A 540 -39.64 -0.49 17.86
N TYR A 541 -40.14 0.38 16.97
CA TYR A 541 -41.29 0.26 16.04
C TYR A 541 -42.66 -0.08 16.63
#